data_AF-A0A952R0S4-F1
#
_entry.id   AF-A0A952R0S4-F1
#
_cell.length_a   1.000
_cell.length_b   1.000
_cell.length_c   1.000
_cell.angle_alpha   90.00
_cell.angle_beta   90.00
_cell.angle_gamma   90.00
#
_symmetry.space_group_name_H-M   'P 1'
#
loop_
_entity.id
_entity.type
_entity.pdbx_description
1 polymer ?
#
loop_
_entity_poly.entity_id
_entity_poly.type
_entity_poly.pdbx_seq_one_letter_code
_entity_poly.pdbx_strand_id
1 'polypeptide(L)'
;MKGFVAALFVALLSTVFSAVSAQEIRGTLRADEVRGFVVIACYFDPAIQDCDVDRSDVQAVAQSGDAAEYSFAGLQPGYYLVIAWKDTDGDGEMDLDGEDEVAFHMDVAGDPLLVTPPALGVDLVTDSYSARALDPVAAAPTPSAIVGTWSSAHGSAVAYFDSATGSYMPATGSGVEFTFNADGTYDRFGLLSNSFFSTNNTILVHEVGTYRFDGSTLWLVGVSDTSFYRNGVFDRETKGVAVEWEYSFSIIDADTAQFEETSTLTRVK
;
A
#
# COMPACT_ATOMS: atom_id res chain seq x y z
N MET A 1 -12.55 -76.55 28.84
CA MET A 1 -13.81 -75.76 28.84
C MET A 1 -13.51 -74.40 29.44
N LYS A 2 -14.07 -73.31 28.87
CA LYS A 2 -13.92 -71.90 29.29
C LYS A 2 -12.48 -71.36 29.14
N GLY A 3 -12.22 -70.18 28.58
CA GLY A 3 -13.13 -69.22 27.92
C GLY A 3 -12.47 -67.85 27.83
N PHE A 4 -11.94 -67.49 26.66
CA PHE A 4 -11.49 -66.13 26.34
C PHE A 4 -12.69 -65.17 26.29
N VAL A 5 -12.53 -63.93 26.76
CA VAL A 5 -12.63 -62.66 25.99
C VAL A 5 -12.16 -61.54 26.92
N ALA A 6 -11.09 -60.84 26.54
CA ALA A 6 -10.75 -59.53 27.10
C ALA A 6 -10.90 -58.51 25.97
N ALA A 7 -11.86 -57.59 26.10
CA ALA A 7 -12.11 -56.57 25.09
C ALA A 7 -11.09 -55.43 25.23
N LEU A 8 -10.28 -55.20 24.20
CA LEU A 8 -9.36 -54.08 24.13
C LEU A 8 -10.07 -52.88 23.51
N PHE A 9 -10.45 -51.90 24.33
CA PHE A 9 -10.96 -50.61 23.85
C PHE A 9 -9.80 -49.75 23.33
N VAL A 10 -9.70 -49.60 22.00
CA VAL A 10 -8.81 -48.61 21.38
C VAL A 10 -9.59 -47.31 21.23
N ALA A 11 -9.34 -46.36 22.13
CA ALA A 11 -9.87 -45.02 22.00
C ALA A 11 -9.06 -44.26 20.93
N LEU A 12 -9.68 -43.97 19.78
CA LEU A 12 -9.11 -43.05 18.80
C LEU A 12 -9.17 -41.62 19.38
N LEU A 13 -8.01 -41.07 19.75
CA LEU A 13 -7.92 -39.70 20.23
C LEU A 13 -7.80 -38.76 19.02
N SER A 14 -8.94 -38.27 18.53
CA SER A 14 -8.98 -37.28 17.45
C SER A 14 -8.49 -35.92 17.96
N THR A 15 -7.19 -35.65 17.82
CA THR A 15 -6.62 -34.30 18.02
C THR A 15 -7.11 -33.37 16.91
N VAL A 16 -8.11 -32.56 17.25
CA VAL A 16 -8.52 -31.42 16.42
C VAL A 16 -7.47 -30.33 16.58
N PHE A 17 -6.53 -30.27 15.63
CA PHE A 17 -5.66 -29.10 15.49
C PHE A 17 -6.51 -27.96 14.93
N SER A 18 -6.99 -27.08 15.81
CA SER A 18 -7.42 -25.75 15.38
C SER A 18 -6.21 -25.05 14.80
N ALA A 19 -6.20 -24.86 13.48
CA ALA A 19 -5.29 -23.92 12.86
C ALA A 19 -5.64 -22.54 13.39
N VAL A 20 -4.83 -22.04 14.33
CA VAL A 20 -4.80 -20.61 14.63
C VAL A 20 -4.42 -19.95 13.31
N SER A 21 -5.35 -19.16 12.74
CA SER A 21 -5.02 -18.33 11.58
C SER A 21 -3.82 -17.49 11.98
N ALA A 22 -2.70 -17.64 11.26
CA ALA A 22 -1.53 -16.84 11.52
C ALA A 22 -1.92 -15.37 11.34
N GLN A 23 -1.94 -14.60 12.43
CA GLN A 23 -2.09 -13.16 12.35
C GLN A 23 -0.74 -12.61 11.89
N GLU A 24 -0.56 -12.67 10.57
CA GLU A 24 0.70 -12.41 9.89
C GLU A 24 0.54 -11.22 8.94
N ILE A 25 1.52 -10.32 8.94
CA ILE A 25 1.71 -9.32 7.88
C ILE A 25 3.04 -9.65 7.22
N ARG A 26 3.06 -9.80 5.89
CA ARG A 26 4.31 -10.03 5.14
C ARG A 26 4.33 -9.31 3.80
N GLY A 27 5.55 -8.99 3.35
CA GLY A 27 5.81 -8.41 2.04
C GLY A 27 7.30 -8.24 1.78
N THR A 28 7.60 -7.39 0.82
CA THR A 28 8.95 -7.11 0.31
C THR A 28 9.27 -5.63 0.53
N LEU A 29 10.39 -5.35 1.18
CA LEU A 29 11.01 -4.03 1.12
C LEU A 29 11.92 -3.96 -0.10
N ARG A 30 11.82 -2.87 -0.87
CA ARG A 30 12.73 -2.52 -1.97
C ARG A 30 13.34 -1.14 -1.75
N ALA A 31 14.68 -1.09 -1.76
CA ALA A 31 15.49 0.11 -1.54
C ALA A 31 16.78 0.02 -2.37
N ASP A 32 17.50 1.12 -2.60
CA ASP A 32 18.76 1.06 -3.38
C ASP A 32 19.87 0.30 -2.62
N GLU A 33 19.76 0.26 -1.28
CA GLU A 33 20.39 -0.70 -0.36
C GLU A 33 19.45 -0.91 0.85
N VAL A 34 18.83 -2.10 0.94
CA VAL A 34 17.89 -2.46 2.01
C VAL A 34 18.55 -2.71 3.37
N ARG A 35 19.88 -2.87 3.44
CA ARG A 35 20.56 -2.99 4.73
C ARG A 35 20.41 -1.70 5.54
N GLY A 36 20.07 -1.87 6.82
CA GLY A 36 19.98 -0.78 7.80
C GLY A 36 18.56 -0.25 7.99
N PHE A 37 17.62 -0.64 7.13
CA PHE A 37 16.20 -0.40 7.38
C PHE A 37 15.71 -1.13 8.63
N VAL A 38 14.78 -0.52 9.32
CA VAL A 38 13.81 -1.20 10.19
C VAL A 38 12.44 -1.16 9.51
N VAL A 39 11.78 -2.31 9.44
CA VAL A 39 10.37 -2.39 9.07
C VAL A 39 9.56 -2.42 10.35
N ILE A 40 8.48 -1.64 10.42
CA ILE A 40 7.64 -1.42 11.59
C ILE A 40 6.21 -1.78 11.21
N ALA A 41 5.61 -2.72 11.94
CA ALA A 41 4.17 -2.92 11.98
C ALA A 41 3.60 -2.09 13.14
N CYS A 42 3.28 -0.82 12.88
CA CYS A 42 2.68 0.09 13.84
C CYS A 42 1.21 -0.28 14.04
N TYR A 43 0.81 -0.72 15.24
CA TYR A 43 -0.60 -0.87 15.58
C TYR A 43 -1.22 0.52 15.68
N PHE A 44 -2.08 0.88 14.74
CA PHE A 44 -2.68 2.21 14.68
C PHE A 44 -3.91 2.29 15.58
N ASP A 45 -3.88 3.17 16.58
CA ASP A 45 -5.04 3.44 17.42
C ASP A 45 -5.77 4.71 16.95
N PRO A 46 -6.96 4.59 16.31
CA PRO A 46 -7.66 5.72 15.73
C PRO A 46 -8.24 6.69 16.78
N ALA A 47 -8.26 6.35 18.07
CA ALA A 47 -8.73 7.24 19.13
C ALA A 47 -7.67 8.30 19.51
N ILE A 48 -6.38 7.97 19.34
CA ILE A 48 -5.26 8.90 19.56
C ILE A 48 -4.57 9.31 18.24
N GLN A 49 -4.88 8.63 17.13
CA GLN A 49 -4.27 8.81 15.80
C GLN A 49 -2.74 8.61 15.81
N ASP A 50 -2.28 7.59 16.53
CA ASP A 50 -0.87 7.30 16.78
C ASP A 50 -0.62 5.78 16.90
N CYS A 51 0.65 5.38 16.90
CA CYS A 51 1.09 4.01 17.08
C CYS A 51 1.03 3.57 18.55
N ASP A 52 0.34 2.48 18.84
CA ASP A 52 0.46 1.80 20.12
C ASP A 52 1.73 0.94 20.12
N VAL A 53 2.78 1.45 20.76
CA VAL A 53 4.10 0.81 20.81
C VAL A 53 4.10 -0.56 21.53
N ASP A 54 3.16 -0.82 22.44
CA ASP A 54 3.05 -2.10 23.15
C ASP A 54 2.34 -3.18 22.30
N ARG A 55 1.62 -2.78 21.24
CA ARG A 55 0.94 -3.66 20.26
C ARG A 55 1.63 -3.72 18.90
N SER A 56 2.66 -2.91 18.69
CA SER A 56 3.47 -2.82 17.47
C SER A 56 4.61 -3.85 17.47
N ASP A 57 5.20 -4.11 16.30
CA ASP A 57 6.36 -5.00 16.14
C ASP A 57 7.37 -4.40 15.15
N VAL A 58 8.66 -4.75 15.28
CA VAL A 58 9.77 -4.14 14.53
C VAL A 58 10.77 -5.21 14.08
N GLN A 59 11.07 -5.23 12.78
CA GLN A 59 12.03 -6.14 12.15
C GLN A 59 13.17 -5.36 11.49
N ALA A 60 14.40 -5.53 12.00
CA ALA A 60 15.60 -4.96 11.38
C ALA A 60 16.06 -5.76 10.14
N VAL A 61 16.42 -5.05 9.07
CA VAL A 61 16.88 -5.62 7.79
C VAL A 61 18.41 -5.64 7.75
N ALA A 62 18.98 -6.80 8.07
CA ALA A 62 20.44 -7.03 8.04
C ALA A 62 20.97 -7.49 6.67
N GLN A 63 20.09 -7.99 5.80
CA GLN A 63 20.41 -8.36 4.42
C GLN A 63 20.87 -7.13 3.63
N SER A 64 21.91 -7.30 2.79
CA SER A 64 22.24 -6.31 1.76
C SER A 64 21.58 -6.70 0.43
N GLY A 65 21.31 -5.69 -0.39
CA GLY A 65 20.78 -5.85 -1.73
C GLY A 65 19.71 -4.81 -2.02
N ASP A 66 18.99 -5.02 -3.11
CA ASP A 66 17.92 -4.12 -3.55
C ASP A 66 16.51 -4.57 -3.12
N ALA A 67 16.40 -5.76 -2.51
CA ALA A 67 15.17 -6.28 -1.94
C ALA A 67 15.43 -7.12 -0.68
N ALA A 68 14.49 -7.10 0.26
CA ALA A 68 14.43 -8.01 1.41
C ALA A 68 12.97 -8.38 1.75
N GLU A 69 12.72 -9.66 2.04
CA GLU A 69 11.43 -10.10 2.59
C GLU A 69 11.34 -9.77 4.09
N TYR A 70 10.15 -9.42 4.55
CA TYR A 70 9.84 -9.22 5.97
C TYR A 70 8.52 -9.89 6.37
N SER A 71 8.38 -10.23 7.64
CA SER A 71 7.19 -10.92 8.17
C SER A 71 7.02 -10.69 9.67
N PHE A 72 5.87 -10.16 10.06
CA PHE A 72 5.43 -10.05 11.46
C PHE A 72 4.41 -11.14 11.74
N ALA A 73 4.54 -11.89 12.84
CA ALA A 73 3.68 -13.04 13.12
C ALA A 73 3.16 -13.02 14.57
N GLY A 74 1.89 -13.41 14.75
CA GLY A 74 1.24 -13.40 16.06
C GLY A 74 0.70 -12.02 16.45
N LEU A 75 0.49 -11.14 15.46
CA LEU A 75 -0.07 -9.81 15.65
C LEU A 75 -1.48 -9.86 16.26
N GLN A 76 -1.88 -8.77 16.92
CA GLN A 76 -3.23 -8.66 17.47
C GLN A 76 -4.23 -8.30 16.35
N PRO A 77 -5.51 -8.65 16.47
CA PRO A 77 -6.53 -8.11 15.56
C PRO A 77 -6.60 -6.58 15.69
N GLY A 78 -6.46 -5.87 14.57
CA GLY A 78 -6.42 -4.41 14.55
C GLY A 78 -6.01 -3.87 13.19
N TYR A 79 -5.92 -2.54 13.10
CA TYR A 79 -5.35 -1.85 11.96
C TYR A 79 -3.86 -1.61 12.20
N TYR A 80 -3.06 -1.86 11.18
CA TYR A 80 -1.63 -1.61 11.20
C TYR A 80 -1.25 -0.65 10.08
N LEU A 81 -0.42 0.34 10.41
CA LEU A 81 0.37 1.08 9.43
C LEU A 81 1.71 0.36 9.28
N VAL A 82 2.15 0.11 8.04
CA VAL A 82 3.42 -0.59 7.79
C VAL A 82 4.39 0.35 7.12
N ILE A 83 5.54 0.51 7.77
CA ILE A 83 6.55 1.53 7.47
C ILE A 83 7.91 0.85 7.36
N ALA A 84 8.73 1.24 6.41
CA ALA A 84 10.17 1.01 6.45
C ALA A 84 10.86 2.36 6.65
N TRP A 85 11.79 2.43 7.59
CA TRP A 85 12.58 3.63 7.89
C TRP A 85 14.06 3.26 8.03
N LYS A 86 14.93 4.16 7.59
CA LYS A 86 16.37 4.05 7.72
C LYS A 86 16.94 5.40 8.16
N ASP A 87 17.22 5.46 9.45
CA ASP A 87 18.05 6.44 10.14
C ASP A 87 19.36 6.66 9.35
N THR A 88 19.46 7.79 8.67
CA THR A 88 20.54 8.10 7.73
C THR A 88 21.57 9.06 8.31
N ASP A 89 21.18 9.93 9.25
CA ASP A 89 22.08 10.85 9.94
C ASP A 89 22.56 10.35 11.32
N GLY A 90 21.86 9.36 11.91
CA GLY A 90 22.20 8.67 13.15
C GLY A 90 21.62 9.29 14.41
N ASP A 91 20.57 10.12 14.33
CA ASP A 91 19.95 10.77 15.49
C ASP A 91 18.86 9.93 16.18
N GLY A 92 18.21 9.03 15.42
CA GLY A 92 17.18 8.10 15.90
C GLY A 92 15.75 8.65 15.94
N GLU A 93 15.48 9.81 15.35
CA GLU A 93 14.16 10.36 15.05
C GLU A 93 13.76 10.04 13.59
N MET A 94 12.48 10.12 13.21
CA MET A 94 12.02 9.78 11.85
C MET A 94 11.67 11.04 11.07
N ASP A 95 12.59 11.52 10.25
CA ASP A 95 12.48 12.81 9.57
C ASP A 95 11.84 12.69 8.17
N LEU A 96 10.50 12.84 8.12
CA LEU A 96 9.70 12.77 6.88
C LEU A 96 9.96 13.92 5.88
N ASP A 97 10.71 14.95 6.26
CA ASP A 97 11.17 16.04 5.38
C ASP A 97 12.71 16.23 5.37
N GLY A 98 13.45 15.31 6.00
CA GLY A 98 14.90 15.38 6.19
C GLY A 98 15.71 14.45 5.27
N GLU A 99 16.82 13.93 5.81
CA GLU A 99 17.80 13.10 5.09
C GLU A 99 17.48 11.59 5.14
N ASP A 100 16.47 11.22 5.93
CA ASP A 100 16.03 9.85 6.15
C ASP A 100 15.33 9.22 4.95
N GLU A 101 15.49 7.90 4.83
CA GLU A 101 14.82 7.12 3.80
C GLU A 101 13.61 6.40 4.42
N VAL A 102 12.40 6.81 4.02
CA VAL A 102 11.12 6.28 4.51
C VAL A 102 10.29 5.73 3.36
N ALA A 103 9.60 4.61 3.61
CA ALA A 103 8.57 4.04 2.74
C ALA A 103 7.36 3.62 3.57
N PHE A 104 6.16 3.80 3.02
CA PHE A 104 4.91 3.31 3.59
C PHE A 104 4.30 2.28 2.65
N HIS A 105 3.45 1.40 3.19
CA HIS A 105 2.53 0.65 2.34
C HIS A 105 1.42 1.61 1.88
N MET A 106 1.43 1.95 0.58
CA MET A 106 0.49 2.91 -0.01
C MET A 106 -0.59 2.22 -0.83
N ASP A 107 -1.75 2.86 -0.94
CA ASP A 107 -2.75 2.56 -1.96
C ASP A 107 -2.42 3.23 -3.32
N VAL A 108 -3.33 3.09 -4.28
CA VAL A 108 -3.20 3.62 -5.64
C VAL A 108 -3.48 5.13 -5.79
N ALA A 109 -3.98 5.81 -4.75
CA ALA A 109 -3.97 7.26 -4.68
C ALA A 109 -2.59 7.78 -4.25
N GLY A 110 -1.80 6.95 -3.54
CA GLY A 110 -0.56 7.32 -2.87
C GLY A 110 -0.75 7.52 -1.36
N ASP A 111 -1.85 6.99 -0.81
CA ASP A 111 -2.25 7.21 0.58
C ASP A 111 -1.78 6.03 1.46
N PRO A 112 -1.26 6.25 2.68
CA PRO A 112 -0.85 5.16 3.56
C PRO A 112 -2.02 4.25 3.91
N LEU A 113 -1.95 2.99 3.51
CA LEU A 113 -3.02 2.01 3.65
C LEU A 113 -2.92 1.28 5.00
N LEU A 114 -3.99 1.34 5.78
CA LEU A 114 -4.14 0.55 7.00
C LEU A 114 -4.47 -0.91 6.65
N VAL A 115 -3.61 -1.84 7.06
CA VAL A 115 -3.77 -3.27 6.82
C VAL A 115 -4.29 -4.00 8.06
N THR A 116 -5.04 -5.09 7.89
CA THR A 116 -5.51 -5.94 8.98
C THR A 116 -4.95 -7.35 8.82
N PRO A 117 -4.29 -7.95 9.85
CA PRO A 117 -3.84 -9.34 9.78
C PRO A 117 -5.00 -10.33 9.55
N PRO A 118 -4.81 -11.39 8.74
CA PRO A 118 -3.64 -11.68 7.92
C PRO A 118 -3.59 -10.82 6.63
N ALA A 119 -2.41 -10.27 6.30
CA ALA A 119 -2.17 -9.53 5.07
C ALA A 119 -0.87 -9.99 4.38
N LEU A 120 -0.92 -10.22 3.07
CA LEU A 120 0.19 -10.73 2.25
C LEU A 120 0.40 -9.78 1.06
N GLY A 121 1.65 -9.60 0.62
CA GLY A 121 1.95 -8.66 -0.47
C GLY A 121 1.89 -7.20 -0.02
N VAL A 122 2.13 -6.95 1.27
CA VAL A 122 2.25 -5.62 1.85
C VAL A 122 3.64 -5.08 1.46
N ASP A 123 3.82 -4.71 0.20
CA ASP A 123 5.13 -4.29 -0.29
C ASP A 123 5.43 -2.82 0.04
N LEU A 124 6.71 -2.53 0.24
CA LEU A 124 7.26 -1.23 0.63
C LEU A 124 8.36 -0.84 -0.37
N VAL A 125 8.29 0.36 -0.93
CA VAL A 125 9.28 0.84 -1.91
C VAL A 125 9.72 2.25 -1.53
N THR A 126 11.03 2.47 -1.43
CA THR A 126 11.60 3.77 -1.06
C THR A 126 11.72 4.70 -2.27
N ASP A 127 11.81 6.01 -2.04
CA ASP A 127 11.94 7.00 -3.10
C ASP A 127 13.26 6.92 -3.89
N SER A 128 14.33 6.34 -3.31
CA SER A 128 15.66 6.28 -3.92
C SER A 128 15.80 5.14 -4.96
N TYR A 129 15.45 3.90 -4.59
CA TYR A 129 15.48 2.70 -5.45
C TYR A 129 14.74 2.90 -6.77
N SER A 130 13.62 3.56 -6.56
CA SER A 130 12.61 3.98 -7.46
C SER A 130 13.13 4.94 -8.54
N ALA A 131 14.28 5.61 -8.35
CA ALA A 131 15.00 6.29 -9.43
C ALA A 131 15.96 5.36 -10.22
N ARG A 132 15.86 4.02 -10.10
CA ARG A 132 16.90 3.09 -10.60
C ARG A 132 16.58 1.81 -11.41
N ALA A 133 15.36 1.56 -11.93
CA ALA A 133 15.17 0.47 -12.94
C ALA A 133 15.12 0.77 -14.49
N LEU A 134 14.59 1.86 -15.10
CA LEU A 134 14.28 1.92 -16.58
C LEU A 134 15.40 1.48 -17.51
N ASP A 135 15.12 0.44 -18.26
CA ASP A 135 15.48 0.46 -19.67
C ASP A 135 14.17 0.29 -20.45
N PRO A 136 13.85 1.17 -21.42
CA PRO A 136 12.54 1.13 -22.08
C PRO A 136 12.37 -0.14 -22.90
N VAL A 137 11.51 -1.04 -22.45
CA VAL A 137 11.12 -2.25 -23.18
C VAL A 137 10.11 -1.85 -24.28
N ALA A 138 10.33 -2.33 -25.51
CA ALA A 138 9.46 -2.02 -26.63
C ALA A 138 8.03 -2.53 -26.41
N ALA A 139 7.04 -1.64 -26.57
CA ALA A 139 5.64 -1.95 -26.31
C ALA A 139 5.05 -3.00 -27.27
N ALA A 140 4.23 -3.89 -26.72
CA ALA A 140 3.37 -4.81 -27.48
C ALA A 140 2.09 -4.09 -27.93
N PRO A 141 1.43 -4.50 -29.03
CA PRO A 141 0.20 -3.86 -29.49
C PRO A 141 -0.93 -4.01 -28.48
N THR A 142 -1.47 -2.88 -28.04
CA THR A 142 -2.47 -2.82 -26.96
C THR A 142 -3.82 -3.43 -27.35
N PRO A 143 -4.42 -4.31 -26.53
CA PRO A 143 -5.80 -4.74 -26.70
C PRO A 143 -6.79 -3.57 -26.57
N SER A 144 -7.80 -3.50 -27.43
CA SER A 144 -8.78 -2.40 -27.44
C SER A 144 -9.69 -2.35 -26.20
N ALA A 145 -9.64 -3.35 -25.33
CA ALA A 145 -10.54 -3.49 -24.17
C ALA A 145 -10.21 -2.53 -23.00
N ILE A 146 -8.96 -2.06 -22.90
CA ILE A 146 -8.52 -1.14 -21.83
C ILE A 146 -8.55 0.33 -22.25
N VAL A 147 -8.59 0.61 -23.56
CA VAL A 147 -8.60 1.99 -24.10
C VAL A 147 -9.89 2.70 -23.69
N GLY A 148 -9.75 3.82 -22.97
CA GLY A 148 -10.88 4.56 -22.41
C GLY A 148 -10.51 5.30 -21.14
N THR A 149 -11.50 5.96 -20.54
CA THR A 149 -11.38 6.63 -19.24
C THR A 149 -12.02 5.78 -18.15
N TRP A 150 -11.30 5.59 -17.05
CA TRP A 150 -11.66 4.77 -15.90
C TRP A 150 -11.51 5.59 -14.64
N SER A 151 -12.43 5.48 -13.69
CA SER A 151 -12.36 6.24 -12.44
C SER A 151 -12.79 5.40 -11.24
N SER A 152 -12.04 5.50 -10.15
CA SER A 152 -12.44 5.04 -8.83
C SER A 152 -12.47 6.22 -7.87
N ALA A 153 -13.44 6.28 -6.95
CA ALA A 153 -13.50 7.32 -5.94
C ALA A 153 -14.14 6.80 -4.66
N HIS A 154 -13.54 7.16 -3.53
CA HIS A 154 -14.06 6.88 -2.20
C HIS A 154 -14.33 8.21 -1.47
N GLY A 155 -15.60 8.47 -1.15
CA GLY A 155 -16.00 9.64 -0.36
C GLY A 155 -16.47 9.24 1.02
N SER A 156 -15.82 9.75 2.07
CA SER A 156 -16.30 9.60 3.45
C SER A 156 -17.34 10.67 3.76
N ALA A 157 -18.56 10.25 4.05
CA ALA A 157 -19.64 11.14 4.47
C ALA A 157 -19.54 11.60 5.95
N VAL A 158 -18.41 11.37 6.63
CA VAL A 158 -18.25 11.65 8.07
C VAL A 158 -17.98 13.13 8.33
N ALA A 159 -19.07 13.91 8.22
CA ALA A 159 -19.16 15.23 8.79
C ALA A 159 -19.29 15.11 10.33
N TYR A 160 -18.15 14.90 11.03
CA TYR A 160 -18.12 14.99 12.49
C TYR A 160 -18.62 16.37 12.92
N PHE A 161 -19.73 16.40 13.65
CA PHE A 161 -20.31 17.63 14.17
C PHE A 161 -19.70 17.95 15.54
N ASP A 162 -18.85 18.98 15.58
CA ASP A 162 -18.34 19.50 16.84
C ASP A 162 -19.44 20.28 17.56
N SER A 163 -20.03 19.65 18.57
CA SER A 163 -21.06 20.26 19.41
C SER A 163 -20.59 21.48 20.22
N ALA A 164 -19.28 21.69 20.41
CA ALA A 164 -18.74 22.84 21.12
C ALA A 164 -18.61 24.09 20.23
N THR A 165 -18.33 23.92 18.93
CA THR A 165 -18.18 25.03 17.96
C THR A 165 -19.34 25.15 16.98
N GLY A 166 -20.26 24.17 16.94
CA GLY A 166 -21.38 24.12 16.00
C GLY A 166 -20.98 23.86 14.55
N SER A 167 -19.74 23.40 14.32
CA SER A 167 -19.16 23.22 12.99
C SER A 167 -19.12 21.75 12.59
N TYR A 168 -19.24 21.48 11.29
CA TYR A 168 -18.99 20.16 10.70
C TYR A 168 -17.55 20.11 10.17
N MET A 169 -16.86 18.98 10.35
CA MET A 169 -15.63 18.73 9.60
C MET A 169 -15.93 18.65 8.10
N PRO A 170 -15.02 19.14 7.22
CA PRO A 170 -15.15 18.95 5.79
C PRO A 170 -15.05 17.46 5.44
N ALA A 171 -15.73 17.08 4.35
CA ALA A 171 -15.69 15.71 3.85
C ALA A 171 -14.27 15.33 3.41
N THR A 172 -13.84 14.12 3.77
CA THR A 172 -12.60 13.51 3.26
C THR A 172 -12.92 12.52 2.16
N GLY A 173 -11.96 12.25 1.30
CA GLY A 173 -12.10 11.27 0.24
C GLY A 173 -10.89 11.22 -0.67
N SER A 174 -10.78 10.12 -1.40
CA SER A 174 -9.79 9.92 -2.45
C SER A 174 -10.48 9.63 -3.78
N GLY A 175 -9.77 9.86 -4.87
CA GLY A 175 -10.21 9.54 -6.21
C GLY A 175 -9.05 9.44 -7.18
N VAL A 176 -9.18 8.54 -8.15
CA VAL A 176 -8.23 8.38 -9.24
C VAL A 176 -8.99 8.23 -10.55
N GLU A 177 -8.55 8.95 -11.57
CA GLU A 177 -8.99 8.81 -12.96
C GLU A 177 -7.78 8.40 -13.81
N PHE A 178 -7.97 7.45 -14.71
CA PHE A 178 -7.01 7.02 -15.72
C PHE A 178 -7.63 7.19 -17.10
N THR A 179 -6.89 7.71 -18.07
CA THR A 179 -7.24 7.68 -19.49
C THR A 179 -6.17 6.92 -20.26
N PHE A 180 -6.51 5.72 -20.74
CA PHE A 180 -5.64 4.86 -21.54
C PHE A 180 -5.88 5.09 -23.04
N ASN A 181 -4.84 5.52 -23.76
CA ASN A 181 -4.89 5.81 -25.19
C ASN A 181 -4.49 4.60 -26.04
N ALA A 182 -5.09 4.47 -27.23
CA ALA A 182 -4.82 3.36 -28.15
C ALA A 182 -3.37 3.28 -28.69
N ASP A 183 -2.55 4.31 -28.48
CA ASP A 183 -1.13 4.35 -28.83
C ASP A 183 -0.20 3.77 -27.73
N GLY A 184 -0.77 3.32 -26.61
CA GLY A 184 -0.01 2.82 -25.46
C GLY A 184 0.43 3.91 -24.49
N THR A 185 -0.10 5.13 -24.57
CA THR A 185 0.11 6.19 -23.56
C THR A 185 -1.05 6.28 -22.57
N TYR A 186 -0.80 6.79 -21.36
CA TYR A 186 -1.85 7.10 -20.40
C TYR A 186 -1.65 8.47 -19.74
N ASP A 187 -2.76 9.00 -19.24
CA ASP A 187 -2.84 10.13 -18.32
C ASP A 187 -3.58 9.65 -17.06
N ARG A 188 -3.10 10.01 -15.87
CA ARG A 188 -3.69 9.67 -14.57
C ARG A 188 -3.81 10.95 -13.75
N PHE A 189 -4.98 11.17 -13.15
CA PHE A 189 -5.21 12.20 -12.16
C PHE A 189 -5.65 11.58 -10.83
N GLY A 190 -4.90 11.85 -9.76
CA GLY A 190 -5.19 11.44 -8.39
C GLY A 190 -5.56 12.63 -7.52
N LEU A 191 -6.50 12.43 -6.60
CA LEU A 191 -6.91 13.34 -5.55
C LEU A 191 -6.93 12.57 -4.23
N LEU A 192 -6.20 13.05 -3.22
CA LEU A 192 -6.49 12.78 -1.81
C LEU A 192 -6.97 14.07 -1.17
N SER A 193 -8.02 13.98 -0.35
CA SER A 193 -8.42 15.02 0.58
C SER A 193 -8.62 14.42 1.98
N ASN A 194 -7.78 14.80 2.93
CA ASN A 194 -7.85 14.33 4.32
C ASN A 194 -7.91 15.50 5.32
N SER A 195 -8.31 15.18 6.55
CA SER A 195 -8.43 16.14 7.64
C SER A 195 -7.79 15.54 8.89
N PHE A 196 -6.58 16.00 9.25
CA PHE A 196 -5.83 15.58 10.43
C PHE A 196 -5.65 16.76 11.38
N PHE A 197 -6.04 16.57 12.65
CA PHE A 197 -5.82 17.54 13.75
C PHE A 197 -6.11 19.01 13.37
N SER A 198 -7.32 19.30 12.89
CA SER A 198 -7.79 20.61 12.38
C SER A 198 -7.13 21.15 11.11
N THR A 199 -6.19 20.42 10.51
CA THR A 199 -5.59 20.74 9.21
C THR A 199 -6.23 19.90 8.11
N ASN A 200 -6.73 20.55 7.07
CA ASN A 200 -7.22 19.87 5.87
C ASN A 200 -6.09 19.81 4.85
N ASN A 201 -5.65 18.62 4.46
CA ASN A 201 -4.66 18.47 3.40
C ASN A 201 -5.35 18.03 2.11
N THR A 202 -4.88 18.52 0.97
CA THR A 202 -5.28 18.03 -0.34
C THR A 202 -4.03 17.76 -1.15
N ILE A 203 -3.92 16.55 -1.68
CA ILE A 203 -2.82 16.13 -2.54
C ILE A 203 -3.44 15.90 -3.92
N LEU A 204 -2.88 16.54 -4.93
CA LEU A 204 -3.21 16.31 -6.33
C LEU A 204 -2.01 15.63 -6.98
N VAL A 205 -2.22 14.50 -7.63
CA VAL A 205 -1.20 13.82 -8.43
C VAL A 205 -1.63 13.91 -9.89
N HIS A 206 -0.76 14.39 -10.77
CA HIS A 206 -0.92 14.23 -12.21
C HIS A 206 0.23 13.40 -12.74
N GLU A 207 -0.06 12.35 -13.51
CA GLU A 207 0.93 11.40 -13.97
C GLU A 207 0.66 11.07 -15.44
N VAL A 208 1.70 11.13 -16.27
CA VAL A 208 1.61 10.80 -17.71
C VAL A 208 2.67 9.79 -18.08
N GLY A 209 2.34 8.84 -18.94
CA GLY A 209 3.25 7.74 -19.23
C GLY A 209 2.87 6.85 -20.39
N THR A 210 3.51 5.69 -20.43
CA THR A 210 3.25 4.57 -21.34
C THR A 210 2.79 3.36 -20.55
N TYR A 211 1.95 2.52 -21.15
CA TYR A 211 1.47 1.30 -20.52
C TYR A 211 1.61 0.07 -21.41
N ARG A 212 1.71 -1.10 -20.76
CA ARG A 212 1.66 -2.42 -21.39
C ARG A 212 0.57 -3.23 -20.70
N PHE A 213 -0.17 -4.01 -21.47
CA PHE A 213 -1.23 -4.87 -20.98
C PHE A 213 -1.15 -6.21 -21.71
N ASP A 214 -1.14 -7.33 -20.98
CA ASP A 214 -1.01 -8.68 -21.58
C ASP A 214 -2.28 -9.55 -21.52
N GLY A 215 -3.32 -9.08 -20.82
CA GLY A 215 -4.57 -9.80 -20.61
C GLY A 215 -4.90 -10.08 -19.13
N SER A 216 -3.91 -10.04 -18.24
CA SER A 216 -4.08 -10.21 -16.79
C SER A 216 -3.27 -9.22 -15.94
N THR A 217 -2.23 -8.60 -16.52
CA THR A 217 -1.37 -7.65 -15.82
C THR A 217 -1.17 -6.39 -16.66
N LEU A 218 -1.17 -5.25 -15.99
CA LEU A 218 -1.05 -3.89 -16.52
C LEU A 218 0.18 -3.26 -15.89
N TRP A 219 1.15 -2.91 -16.72
CA TRP A 219 2.34 -2.17 -16.31
C TRP A 219 2.17 -0.73 -16.77
N LEU A 220 2.25 0.22 -15.84
CA LEU A 220 2.29 1.65 -16.14
C LEU A 220 3.70 2.16 -15.88
N VAL A 221 4.25 2.93 -16.81
CA VAL A 221 5.56 3.60 -16.68
C VAL A 221 5.35 5.07 -17.03
N GLY A 222 5.45 5.96 -16.06
CA GLY A 222 5.14 7.38 -16.24
C GLY A 222 6.05 8.32 -15.48
N VAL A 223 5.69 9.59 -15.49
CA VAL A 223 6.27 10.66 -14.66
C VAL A 223 5.14 11.39 -13.97
N SER A 224 5.26 11.60 -12.67
CA SER A 224 4.28 12.28 -11.84
C SER A 224 4.75 13.65 -11.33
N ASP A 225 3.81 14.58 -11.31
CA ASP A 225 3.86 15.86 -10.62
C ASP A 225 2.84 15.79 -9.46
N THR A 226 3.27 16.05 -8.22
CA THR A 226 2.40 16.02 -7.04
C THR A 226 2.35 17.39 -6.37
N SER A 227 1.16 17.99 -6.33
CA SER A 227 0.88 19.26 -5.64
C SER A 227 0.22 19.04 -4.28
N PHE A 228 0.81 19.61 -3.24
CA PHE A 228 0.34 19.54 -1.87
C PHE A 228 -0.31 20.87 -1.47
N TYR A 229 -1.48 20.80 -0.84
CA TYR A 229 -2.21 21.94 -0.31
C TYR A 229 -2.52 21.71 1.17
N ARG A 230 -2.35 22.75 1.98
CA ARG A 230 -2.64 22.76 3.42
C ARG A 230 -3.68 23.85 3.71
N ASN A 231 -4.80 23.47 4.29
CA ASN A 231 -5.97 24.32 4.53
C ASN A 231 -6.46 25.07 3.28
N GLY A 232 -6.38 24.42 2.11
CA GLY A 232 -6.74 25.00 0.81
C GLY A 232 -5.72 25.99 0.23
N VAL A 233 -4.59 26.21 0.91
CA VAL A 233 -3.47 27.01 0.43
C VAL A 233 -2.42 26.08 -0.16
N PHE A 234 -1.83 26.43 -1.31
CA PHE A 234 -0.71 25.69 -1.89
C PHE A 234 0.49 25.69 -0.92
N ASP A 235 1.06 24.50 -0.69
CA ASP A 235 2.16 24.27 0.25
C ASP A 235 3.46 24.00 -0.52
N ARG A 236 3.51 22.91 -1.28
CA ARG A 236 4.67 22.49 -2.09
C ARG A 236 4.26 21.69 -3.33
N GLU A 237 5.19 21.49 -4.24
CA GLU A 237 5.03 20.66 -5.43
C GLU A 237 6.29 19.83 -5.68
N THR A 238 6.15 18.53 -5.97
CA THR A 238 7.21 17.69 -6.54
C THR A 238 6.94 17.52 -8.04
N LYS A 239 7.99 17.39 -8.86
CA LYS A 239 7.88 17.33 -10.32
C LYS A 239 8.71 16.24 -10.96
N GLY A 240 8.19 15.66 -12.03
CA GLY A 240 8.91 14.74 -12.90
C GLY A 240 9.43 13.50 -12.19
N VAL A 241 8.73 13.02 -11.15
CA VAL A 241 9.07 11.78 -10.46
C VAL A 241 8.68 10.63 -11.39
N ALA A 242 9.65 10.02 -12.07
CA ALA A 242 9.40 8.82 -12.86
C ALA A 242 8.81 7.74 -11.96
N VAL A 243 7.75 7.03 -12.37
CA VAL A 243 7.05 6.01 -11.58
C VAL A 243 6.76 4.78 -12.44
N GLU A 244 6.73 3.60 -11.84
CA GLU A 244 6.07 2.43 -12.45
C GLU A 244 5.20 1.72 -11.42
N TRP A 245 4.19 1.07 -11.97
CA TRP A 245 3.17 0.35 -11.25
C TRP A 245 2.90 -0.96 -11.98
N GLU A 246 2.92 -2.08 -11.26
CA GLU A 246 2.46 -3.37 -11.76
C GLU A 246 1.11 -3.69 -11.11
N TYR A 247 0.04 -3.60 -11.90
CA TYR A 247 -1.31 -3.96 -11.49
C TYR A 247 -1.64 -5.36 -12.01
N SER A 248 -1.82 -6.31 -11.09
CA SER A 248 -2.51 -7.55 -11.43
C SER A 248 -4.01 -7.33 -11.28
N PHE A 249 -4.76 -7.65 -12.34
CA PHE A 249 -6.21 -7.49 -12.36
C PHE A 249 -6.89 -8.79 -12.76
N SER A 250 -8.10 -9.01 -12.25
CA SER A 250 -9.02 -10.00 -12.82
C SER A 250 -10.15 -9.27 -13.52
N ILE A 251 -10.36 -9.56 -14.81
CA ILE A 251 -11.55 -9.06 -15.53
C ILE A 251 -12.70 -9.96 -15.10
N ILE A 252 -13.48 -9.50 -14.12
CA ILE A 252 -14.65 -10.23 -13.59
C ILE A 252 -15.73 -10.37 -14.67
N ASP A 253 -15.87 -9.36 -15.53
CA ASP A 253 -16.79 -9.32 -16.68
C ASP A 253 -16.30 -8.28 -17.69
N ALA A 254 -16.34 -8.60 -18.99
CA ALA A 254 -15.97 -7.68 -20.06
C ALA A 254 -17.01 -6.57 -20.31
N ASP A 255 -18.27 -6.81 -19.91
CA ASP A 255 -19.38 -5.87 -20.10
C ASP A 255 -19.65 -5.00 -18.87
N THR A 256 -19.12 -5.34 -17.68
CA THR A 256 -19.29 -4.55 -16.45
C THR A 256 -18.01 -4.19 -15.68
N ALA A 257 -16.84 -4.71 -16.10
CA ALA A 257 -15.50 -4.29 -15.66
C ALA A 257 -15.41 -3.92 -14.16
N GLN A 258 -15.76 -4.87 -13.29
CA GLN A 258 -15.50 -4.74 -11.87
C GLN A 258 -14.06 -5.14 -11.57
N PHE A 259 -13.38 -4.31 -10.79
CA PHE A 259 -11.99 -4.46 -10.42
C PHE A 259 -11.91 -5.07 -9.01
N GLU A 260 -11.24 -6.22 -8.89
CA GLU A 260 -10.72 -6.69 -7.62
C GLU A 260 -9.20 -6.51 -7.68
N GLU A 261 -8.69 -5.62 -6.83
CA GLU A 261 -7.36 -5.04 -6.96
C GLU A 261 -6.32 -5.80 -6.12
N THR A 262 -5.20 -6.15 -6.75
CA THR A 262 -3.98 -6.56 -6.06
C THR A 262 -2.82 -5.87 -6.75
N SER A 263 -2.60 -4.61 -6.37
CA SER A 263 -1.54 -3.75 -6.90
C SER A 263 -0.19 -4.07 -6.25
N THR A 264 0.86 -4.19 -7.06
CA THR A 264 2.24 -4.35 -6.59
C THR A 264 3.06 -3.17 -7.10
N LEU A 265 3.27 -2.16 -6.26
CA LEU A 265 4.12 -1.01 -6.63
C LEU A 265 5.55 -1.50 -6.91
N THR A 266 6.00 -1.30 -8.15
CA THR A 266 7.35 -1.65 -8.61
C THR A 266 7.78 -0.54 -9.57
N ARG A 267 8.71 0.33 -9.16
CA ARG A 267 9.03 1.59 -9.85
C ARG A 267 10.32 1.50 -10.71
N VAL A 268 10.33 2.08 -11.93
CA VAL A 268 11.50 2.22 -12.85
C VAL A 268 12.07 3.65 -12.95
N LYS A 269 13.42 3.78 -13.11
CA LYS A 269 14.28 5.01 -13.22
C LYS A 269 13.59 6.34 -13.51
#